data_AF-A0A8H5QWH3-F1
#
_entry.id   AF-A0A8H5QWH3-F1
#
_cell.length_a   1.000
_cell.length_b   1.000
_cell.length_c   1.000
_cell.angle_alpha   90.00
_cell.angle_beta   90.00
_cell.angle_gamma   90.00
#
_symmetry.space_group_name_H-M   'P 1'
#
loop_
_entity.id
_entity.type
_entity.pdbx_description
1 polymer ?
#
loop_
_entity_poly.entity_id
_entity_poly.type
_entity_poly.pdbx_seq_one_letter_code
_entity_poly.pdbx_strand_id
1 'polypeptide(L)'
;MIISSSPLFKEYARTILDSGNRNRRAPYSPLVIADTVVQYLLDLAKLQVTRFKISNATEDSFNLTLEGRVFGTGTISSTIISTEVSLSFNGTVFGRIKLPQIQTSFWGTDFVAQEQRVEITDYTNYCAFIRSIIVDNETNLQLESRNCTVRALATSSICSLRLDMPFKAIGGPRMAVKKLSRLRSVVTIVFSLSCSGPFELDHGLCIFELRNGHSETLAELKGELNIVTGGTELVLHGTARDGAVASKRVRLVGVGVEAREKSWLNETIREIDVPVDLEPKCMETLGC
;
A
#
# COMPACT_ATOMS: atom_id res chain seq x y z
N MET A 1 30.88 28.82 14.09
CA MET A 1 31.07 27.42 14.53
C MET A 1 31.60 26.64 13.32
N ILE A 2 32.81 26.07 13.39
CA ILE A 2 33.42 25.39 12.24
C ILE A 2 32.88 23.95 12.22
N ILE A 3 32.10 23.58 11.20
CA ILE A 3 31.43 22.27 11.10
C ILE A 3 32.42 21.09 11.22
N SER A 4 33.65 21.24 10.70
CA SER A 4 34.73 20.24 10.81
C SER A 4 35.23 19.97 12.24
N SER A 5 34.86 20.83 13.19
CA SER A 5 35.20 20.66 14.60
C SER A 5 34.10 19.95 15.41
N SER A 6 32.93 19.69 14.82
CA SER A 6 31.85 18.95 15.48
C SER A 6 32.27 17.51 15.79
N PRO A 7 32.07 17.01 17.03
CA PRO A 7 32.34 15.62 17.40
C PRO A 7 31.61 14.62 16.49
N LEU A 8 30.34 14.91 16.17
CA LEU A 8 29.51 14.09 15.28
C LEU A 8 30.06 14.09 13.84
N PHE A 9 30.55 15.22 13.36
CA PHE A 9 31.19 15.27 12.04
C PHE A 9 32.46 14.40 12.00
N LYS A 10 33.29 14.44 13.04
CA LYS A 10 34.51 13.61 13.12
C LYS A 10 34.22 12.11 13.22
N GLU A 11 33.12 11.74 13.84
CA GLU A 11 32.71 10.34 14.02
C GLU A 11 32.19 9.73 12.73
N TYR A 12 31.28 10.42 12.01
CA TYR A 12 30.67 9.89 10.78
C TYR A 12 31.48 10.16 9.51
N ALA A 13 32.19 11.29 9.42
CA ALA A 13 32.99 11.59 8.22
C ALA A 13 34.23 10.69 8.11
N ARG A 14 34.80 10.20 9.21
CA ARG A 14 35.97 9.29 9.16
C ARG A 14 35.67 7.98 8.44
N THR A 15 34.52 7.38 8.73
CA THR A 15 34.09 6.12 8.08
C THR A 15 33.89 6.28 6.57
N ILE A 16 33.42 7.45 6.14
CA ILE A 16 33.22 7.80 4.72
C ILE A 16 34.56 8.15 4.04
N LEU A 17 35.47 8.82 4.75
CA LEU A 17 36.80 9.17 4.23
C LEU A 17 37.76 7.97 4.16
N ASP A 18 37.57 6.93 4.98
CA ASP A 18 38.41 5.72 4.97
C ASP A 18 37.99 4.68 3.91
N SER A 19 36.77 4.74 3.36
CA SER A 19 36.29 3.81 2.33
C SER A 19 36.78 4.16 0.91
N GLY A 20 37.37 5.35 0.71
CA GLY A 20 37.87 5.84 -0.57
C GLY A 20 39.41 5.94 -0.61
N ASN A 21 40.06 4.89 -1.12
CA ASN A 21 41.39 4.87 -1.74
C ASN A 21 42.50 5.76 -1.12
N ARG A 22 43.45 5.11 -0.43
CA ARG A 22 44.59 5.69 0.33
C ARG A 22 45.55 6.64 -0.41
N ASN A 23 45.33 7.01 -1.67
CA ASN A 23 46.25 7.86 -2.42
C ASN A 23 45.52 8.90 -3.27
N ARG A 24 45.20 10.06 -2.67
CA ARG A 24 45.20 11.42 -3.24
C ARG A 24 44.34 12.34 -2.35
N ARG A 25 44.98 13.09 -1.45
CA ARG A 25 44.32 14.15 -0.67
C ARG A 25 44.09 15.37 -1.57
N ALA A 26 42.97 15.40 -2.29
CA ALA A 26 42.37 16.66 -2.70
C ALA A 26 41.72 17.31 -1.47
N PRO A 27 41.77 18.64 -1.31
CA PRO A 27 41.06 19.31 -0.22
C PRO A 27 39.55 19.22 -0.50
N TYR A 28 38.88 18.25 0.10
CA TYR A 28 37.42 18.18 0.11
C TYR A 28 36.88 19.42 0.82
N SER A 29 36.00 20.18 0.17
CA SER A 29 35.35 21.31 0.82
C SER A 29 34.43 20.78 1.94
N PRO A 30 34.33 21.47 3.09
CA PRO A 30 33.46 21.04 4.20
C PRO A 30 32.00 20.85 3.81
N LEU A 31 31.54 21.56 2.77
CA LEU A 31 30.18 21.45 2.22
C LEU A 31 29.96 20.09 1.50
N VAL A 32 30.92 19.65 0.69
CA VAL A 32 30.84 18.35 -0.01
C VAL A 32 30.81 17.19 0.98
N ILE A 33 31.52 17.30 2.10
CA ILE A 33 31.50 16.27 3.15
C ILE A 33 30.14 16.27 3.88
N ALA A 34 29.56 17.44 4.15
CA ALA A 34 28.23 17.54 4.77
C ALA A 34 27.15 16.89 3.89
N ASP A 35 27.16 17.17 2.58
CA ASP A 35 26.22 16.57 1.62
C ASP A 35 26.38 15.04 1.58
N THR A 36 27.61 14.53 1.60
CA THR A 36 27.90 13.08 1.59
C THR A 36 27.42 12.40 2.87
N VAL A 37 27.60 13.04 4.04
CA VAL A 37 27.11 12.51 5.32
C VAL A 37 25.58 12.51 5.35
N VAL A 38 24.93 13.57 4.88
CA VAL A 38 23.46 13.65 4.81
C VAL A 38 22.91 12.58 3.87
N GLN A 39 23.51 12.39 2.70
CA GLN A 39 23.11 11.33 1.77
C GLN A 39 23.25 9.95 2.41
N TYR A 40 24.39 9.65 3.06
CA TYR A 40 24.61 8.38 3.75
C TYR A 40 23.55 8.11 4.84
N LEU A 41 23.15 9.14 5.60
CA LEU A 41 22.12 8.99 6.63
C LEU A 41 20.72 8.75 6.05
N LEU A 42 20.42 9.30 4.88
CA LEU A 42 19.17 9.03 4.16
C LEU A 42 19.18 7.63 3.56
N ASP A 43 20.31 7.15 3.06
CA ASP A 43 20.45 5.80 2.50
C ASP A 43 20.25 4.71 3.58
N LEU A 44 20.48 5.03 4.85
CA LEU A 44 20.20 4.15 5.99
C LEU A 44 18.75 4.24 6.50
N ALA A 45 18.00 5.26 6.06
CA ALA A 45 16.66 5.51 6.56
C ALA A 45 15.71 4.38 6.13
N LYS A 46 14.86 3.98 7.07
CA LYS A 46 13.83 2.97 6.87
C LYS A 46 12.46 3.59 7.09
N LEU A 47 11.48 3.12 6.32
CA LEU A 47 10.11 3.53 6.42
C LEU A 47 9.24 2.35 6.84
N GLN A 48 8.56 2.49 7.98
CA GLN A 48 7.50 1.58 8.39
C GLN A 48 6.16 2.26 8.16
N VAL A 49 5.34 1.70 7.28
CA VAL A 49 3.99 2.21 7.03
C VAL A 49 3.01 1.66 8.06
N THR A 50 2.25 2.54 8.69
CA THR A 50 1.21 2.18 9.67
C THR A 50 -0.18 2.24 9.06
N ARG A 51 -0.38 3.06 8.03
CA ARG A 51 -1.63 3.17 7.29
C ARG A 51 -1.40 3.56 5.82
N PHE A 52 -2.04 2.84 4.92
CA PHE A 52 -2.01 3.08 3.48
C PHE A 52 -3.44 2.99 2.93
N LYS A 53 -4.10 4.14 2.76
CA LYS A 53 -5.51 4.20 2.36
C LYS A 53 -5.65 4.70 0.92
N ILE A 54 -6.31 3.91 0.09
CA ILE A 54 -6.72 4.27 -1.27
C ILE A 54 -8.25 4.41 -1.30
N SER A 55 -8.73 5.55 -1.81
CA SER A 55 -10.14 5.88 -1.97
C SER A 55 -10.40 6.65 -3.27
N ASN A 56 -11.68 6.89 -3.60
CA ASN A 56 -12.10 7.73 -4.73
C ASN A 56 -11.41 7.35 -6.05
N ALA A 57 -11.49 6.08 -6.41
CA ALA A 57 -10.94 5.54 -7.63
C ALA A 57 -11.64 6.10 -8.89
N THR A 58 -10.86 6.60 -9.84
CA THR A 58 -11.31 7.04 -11.17
C THR A 58 -10.51 6.32 -12.26
N GLU A 59 -10.73 6.60 -13.54
CA GLU A 59 -10.00 5.96 -14.65
C GLU A 59 -8.48 6.23 -14.57
N ASP A 60 -8.08 7.45 -14.19
CA ASP A 60 -6.70 7.94 -14.25
C ASP A 60 -6.15 8.41 -12.89
N SER A 61 -6.91 8.23 -11.79
CA SER A 61 -6.48 8.71 -10.48
C SER A 61 -7.09 7.95 -9.30
N PHE A 62 -6.56 8.23 -8.11
CA PHE A 62 -7.14 7.86 -6.82
C PHE A 62 -6.74 8.86 -5.73
N ASN A 63 -7.41 8.84 -4.58
CA ASN A 63 -6.96 9.56 -3.39
C ASN A 63 -6.11 8.65 -2.52
N LEU A 64 -4.96 9.14 -2.05
CA LEU A 64 -4.06 8.44 -1.15
C LEU A 64 -3.95 9.17 0.19
N THR A 65 -4.07 8.44 1.29
CA THR A 65 -3.56 8.84 2.62
C THR A 65 -2.47 7.87 3.06
N LEU A 66 -1.33 8.41 3.49
CA LEU A 66 -0.17 7.62 3.93
C LEU A 66 0.28 8.07 5.31
N GLU A 67 0.29 7.13 6.26
CA GLU A 67 0.82 7.35 7.61
C GLU A 67 1.93 6.34 7.87
N GLY A 68 3.00 6.80 8.49
CA GLY A 68 4.12 5.91 8.79
C GLY A 68 5.16 6.55 9.69
N ARG A 69 6.22 5.80 9.91
CA ARG A 69 7.35 6.17 10.74
C ARG A 69 8.64 6.04 9.95
N VAL A 70 9.41 7.13 9.90
CA VAL A 70 10.78 7.13 9.36
C VAL A 70 11.74 6.94 10.53
N PHE A 71 12.66 5.98 10.44
CA PHE A 71 13.66 5.70 11.47
C PHE A 71 14.99 5.28 10.85
N GLY A 72 16.04 5.13 11.66
CA GLY A 72 17.38 4.77 11.15
C GLY A 72 18.11 5.92 10.44
N THR A 73 17.66 7.16 10.60
CA THR A 73 18.25 8.37 10.00
C THR A 73 19.51 8.88 10.71
N GLY A 74 20.09 8.06 11.60
CA GLY A 74 21.29 8.38 12.38
C GLY A 74 21.04 9.20 13.64
N THR A 75 22.14 9.67 14.25
CA THR A 75 22.14 10.44 15.51
C THR A 75 21.93 11.94 15.30
N ILE A 76 21.99 12.41 14.05
CA ILE A 76 21.87 13.82 13.70
C ILE A 76 20.41 14.12 13.37
N SER A 77 19.74 14.88 14.24
CA SER A 77 18.41 15.39 13.92
C SER A 77 18.46 16.30 12.69
N SER A 78 17.62 15.97 11.73
CA SER A 78 17.57 16.60 10.42
C SER A 78 16.12 16.92 10.07
N THR A 79 15.90 17.93 9.23
CA THR A 79 14.57 18.23 8.70
C THR A 79 14.56 17.89 7.22
N ILE A 80 13.79 16.88 6.83
CA ILE A 80 13.41 16.63 5.44
C ILE A 80 12.34 17.66 5.10
N ILE A 81 12.64 18.57 4.19
CA ILE A 81 11.69 19.58 3.73
C ILE A 81 10.61 18.88 2.89
N SER A 82 9.37 19.40 2.94
CA SER A 82 8.28 18.87 2.12
C SER A 82 8.73 18.78 0.66
N THR A 83 8.65 17.57 0.12
CA THR A 83 9.14 17.24 -1.22
C THR A 83 8.10 16.41 -1.94
N GLU A 84 8.06 16.56 -3.26
CA GLU A 84 7.41 15.58 -4.11
C GLU A 84 8.29 14.33 -4.20
N VAL A 85 7.66 13.16 -4.16
CA VAL A 85 8.29 11.86 -4.34
C VAL A 85 7.49 11.05 -5.34
N SER A 86 8.19 10.20 -6.08
CA SER A 86 7.61 9.26 -7.03
C SER A 86 7.26 7.96 -6.31
N LEU A 87 6.09 7.42 -6.57
CA LEU A 87 5.68 6.07 -6.17
C LEU A 87 6.13 5.11 -7.26
N SER A 88 7.03 4.19 -6.90
CA SER A 88 7.60 3.20 -7.81
C SER A 88 7.35 1.79 -7.33
N PHE A 89 6.86 0.94 -8.23
CA PHE A 89 6.69 -0.50 -8.01
C PHE A 89 7.46 -1.24 -9.09
N ASN A 90 8.21 -2.28 -8.72
CA ASN A 90 9.10 -3.04 -9.62
C ASN A 90 10.03 -2.17 -10.48
N GLY A 91 10.48 -1.04 -9.96
CA GLY A 91 11.39 -0.11 -10.64
C GLY A 91 10.72 0.84 -11.63
N THR A 92 9.40 0.79 -11.77
CA THR A 92 8.62 1.69 -12.64
C THR A 92 7.76 2.63 -11.81
N VAL A 93 7.77 3.91 -12.15
CA VAL A 93 6.95 4.93 -11.49
C VAL A 93 5.53 4.86 -12.02
N PHE A 94 4.54 4.83 -11.13
CA PHE A 94 3.12 4.89 -11.52
C PHE A 94 2.39 6.11 -10.97
N GLY A 95 2.98 6.87 -10.04
CA GLY A 95 2.35 8.08 -9.48
C GLY A 95 3.31 8.96 -8.70
N ARG A 96 2.82 10.10 -8.23
CA ARG A 96 3.59 11.06 -7.42
C ARG A 96 2.76 11.53 -6.24
N ILE A 97 3.43 11.75 -5.11
CA ILE A 97 2.82 12.29 -3.90
C ILE A 97 3.72 13.35 -3.28
N LYS A 98 3.13 14.21 -2.47
CA LYS A 98 3.83 15.19 -1.66
C LYS A 98 3.94 14.66 -0.23
N LEU A 99 5.18 14.53 0.24
CA LEU A 99 5.45 14.23 1.64
C LEU A 99 5.42 15.52 2.47
N PRO A 100 4.94 15.46 3.72
CA PRO A 100 5.03 16.58 4.64
C PRO A 100 6.50 16.86 4.98
N GLN A 101 6.75 17.98 5.66
CA GLN A 101 8.03 18.18 6.32
C GLN A 101 8.20 17.16 7.45
N ILE A 102 9.32 16.45 7.48
CA ILE A 102 9.61 15.42 8.49
C ILE A 102 10.83 15.86 9.30
N GLN A 103 10.66 16.01 10.62
CA GLN A 103 11.78 16.26 11.54
C GLN A 103 12.31 14.95 12.09
N THR A 104 13.43 14.48 11.57
CA THR A 104 14.00 13.20 11.98
C THR A 104 14.54 13.24 13.40
N SER A 105 14.40 12.12 14.10
CA SER A 105 14.91 11.92 15.44
C SER A 105 15.65 10.59 15.55
N PHE A 106 16.51 10.47 16.56
CA PHE A 106 17.24 9.23 16.84
C PHE A 106 16.30 8.03 17.08
N TRP A 107 15.11 8.27 17.65
CA TRP A 107 14.11 7.23 17.94
C TRP A 107 13.16 6.96 16.76
N GLY A 108 13.33 7.68 15.65
CA GLY A 108 12.38 7.75 14.55
C GLY A 108 11.27 8.78 14.77
N THR A 109 10.57 9.09 13.69
CA THR A 109 9.56 10.14 13.63
C THR A 109 8.36 9.66 12.83
N ASP A 110 7.18 9.81 13.40
CA ASP A 110 5.92 9.55 12.71
C ASP A 110 5.56 10.73 11.80
N PHE A 111 4.94 10.44 10.66
CA PHE A 111 4.44 11.45 9.73
C PHE A 111 3.10 11.03 9.14
N VAL A 112 2.36 12.04 8.67
CA VAL A 112 1.09 11.86 7.98
C VAL A 112 1.11 12.68 6.70
N ALA A 113 1.10 12.00 5.56
CA ALA A 113 0.76 12.61 4.29
C ALA A 113 -0.77 12.60 4.17
N GLN A 114 -1.35 13.80 4.26
CA GLN A 114 -2.78 14.03 4.17
C GLN A 114 -3.35 13.53 2.83
N GLU A 115 -4.67 13.33 2.81
CA GLU A 115 -5.37 12.87 1.61
C GLU A 115 -5.05 13.78 0.42
N GLN A 116 -4.57 13.18 -0.66
CA GLN A 116 -4.19 13.87 -1.87
C GLN A 116 -4.53 13.02 -3.10
N ARG A 117 -4.90 13.68 -4.20
CA ARG A 117 -5.16 13.03 -5.48
C ARG A 117 -3.84 12.63 -6.13
N VAL A 118 -3.72 11.39 -6.53
CA VAL A 118 -2.58 10.80 -7.22
C VAL A 118 -3.01 10.46 -8.64
N GLU A 119 -2.31 11.01 -9.63
CA GLU A 119 -2.48 10.67 -11.03
C GLU A 119 -1.73 9.38 -11.36
N ILE A 120 -2.40 8.48 -12.07
CA ILE A 120 -1.86 7.21 -12.53
C ILE A 120 -1.14 7.45 -13.85
N THR A 121 0.19 7.39 -13.81
CA THR A 121 1.06 7.61 -14.98
C THR A 121 1.42 6.31 -15.70
N ASP A 122 1.32 5.18 -15.00
CA ASP A 122 1.47 3.84 -15.56
C ASP A 122 0.37 2.94 -14.99
N TYR A 123 -0.67 2.76 -15.79
CA TYR A 123 -1.86 1.99 -15.42
C TYR A 123 -1.53 0.52 -15.15
N THR A 124 -0.73 -0.10 -16.02
CA THR A 124 -0.38 -1.51 -15.90
C THR A 124 0.41 -1.77 -14.63
N ASN A 125 1.39 -0.92 -14.34
CA ASN A 125 2.20 -1.06 -13.13
C ASN A 125 1.40 -0.77 -11.86
N TYR A 126 0.48 0.21 -11.91
CA TYR A 126 -0.45 0.47 -10.82
C TYR A 126 -1.36 -0.73 -10.51
N CYS A 127 -2.00 -1.33 -11.53
CA CYS A 127 -2.82 -2.53 -11.35
C CYS A 127 -1.99 -3.70 -10.80
N ALA A 128 -0.74 -3.86 -11.26
CA ALA A 128 0.18 -4.87 -10.72
C ALA A 128 0.49 -4.63 -9.23
N PHE A 129 0.65 -3.37 -8.82
CA PHE A 129 0.82 -3.01 -7.42
C PHE A 129 -0.42 -3.37 -6.58
N ILE A 130 -1.62 -2.96 -7.00
CA ILE A 130 -2.87 -3.32 -6.29
C ILE A 130 -3.06 -4.84 -6.20
N ARG A 131 -2.78 -5.57 -7.28
CA ARG A 131 -2.78 -7.02 -7.27
C ARG A 131 -1.83 -7.57 -6.20
N SER A 132 -0.59 -7.07 -6.13
CA SER A 132 0.38 -7.56 -5.13
C SER A 132 -0.08 -7.31 -3.69
N ILE A 133 -0.80 -6.20 -3.44
CA ILE A 133 -1.43 -5.94 -2.14
C ILE A 133 -2.48 -7.00 -1.82
N ILE A 134 -3.32 -7.37 -2.79
CA ILE A 134 -4.44 -8.29 -2.59
C ILE A 134 -3.97 -9.74 -2.49
N VAL A 135 -3.10 -10.19 -3.40
CA VAL A 135 -2.81 -11.60 -3.64
C VAL A 135 -1.56 -12.08 -2.90
N ASP A 136 -0.51 -11.25 -2.86
CA ASP A 136 0.78 -11.67 -2.32
C ASP A 136 0.82 -11.51 -0.80
N ASN A 137 1.75 -12.20 -0.12
CA ASN A 137 1.91 -12.10 1.35
C ASN A 137 2.70 -10.84 1.77
N GLU A 138 3.59 -10.39 0.90
CA GLU A 138 4.46 -9.25 1.10
C GLU A 138 4.56 -8.48 -0.22
N THR A 139 4.66 -7.16 -0.14
CA THR A 139 4.93 -6.30 -1.29
C THR A 139 5.85 -5.15 -0.88
N ASN A 140 6.57 -4.56 -1.82
CA ASN A 140 7.47 -3.45 -1.56
C ASN A 140 7.19 -2.32 -2.54
N LEU A 141 6.91 -1.12 -2.03
CA LEU A 141 6.77 0.09 -2.81
C LEU A 141 7.95 1.01 -2.51
N GLN A 142 8.41 1.77 -3.50
CA GLN A 142 9.55 2.67 -3.35
C GLN A 142 9.10 4.12 -3.44
N LEU A 143 9.57 4.95 -2.51
CA LEU A 143 9.49 6.42 -2.61
C LEU A 143 10.81 6.95 -3.11
N GLU A 144 10.78 7.65 -4.24
CA GLU A 144 11.99 8.17 -4.86
C GLU A 144 11.87 9.66 -5.21
N SER A 145 12.87 10.45 -4.78
CA SER A 145 13.06 11.83 -5.24
C SER A 145 14.54 12.09 -5.46
N ARG A 146 14.88 12.69 -6.61
CA ARG A 146 16.26 13.11 -6.92
C ARG A 146 16.58 14.51 -6.39
N ASN A 147 15.58 15.21 -5.87
CA ASN A 147 15.69 16.61 -5.47
C ASN A 147 15.01 16.83 -4.12
N CYS A 148 15.47 16.09 -3.11
CA CYS A 148 15.04 16.25 -1.74
C CYS A 148 15.95 17.26 -1.04
N THR A 149 15.38 18.23 -0.33
CA THR A 149 16.16 19.15 0.50
C THR A 149 16.14 18.70 1.95
N VAL A 150 17.33 18.48 2.52
CA VAL A 150 17.49 18.13 3.94
C VAL A 150 18.29 19.21 4.64
N ARG A 151 17.76 19.66 5.78
CA ARG A 151 18.42 20.62 6.66
C ARG A 151 18.95 19.93 7.90
N ALA A 152 20.26 19.95 8.08
CA ALA A 152 20.95 19.37 9.23
C ALA A 152 22.13 20.26 9.62
N LEU A 153 22.50 20.32 10.90
CA LEU A 153 23.69 21.06 11.37
C LEU A 153 23.80 22.52 10.86
N ALA A 154 22.68 23.23 10.77
CA ALA A 154 22.57 24.59 10.22
C ALA A 154 22.93 24.74 8.72
N THR A 155 23.07 23.65 7.98
CA THR A 155 23.23 23.63 6.52
C THR A 155 22.01 23.02 5.85
N SER A 156 21.80 23.34 4.57
CA SER A 156 20.79 22.70 3.71
C SER A 156 21.52 22.02 2.56
N SER A 157 21.15 20.78 2.28
CA SER A 157 21.76 19.93 1.27
C SER A 157 20.67 19.41 0.34
N ILE A 158 20.97 19.39 -0.96
CA ILE A 158 20.14 18.71 -1.95
C ILE A 158 20.65 17.27 -2.07
N CYS A 159 19.74 16.32 -1.96
CA CYS A 159 20.06 14.90 -1.87
C CYS A 159 19.01 14.07 -2.61
N SER A 160 19.37 12.82 -2.90
CA SER A 160 18.42 11.84 -3.42
C SER A 160 17.80 11.08 -2.25
N LEU A 161 16.47 11.06 -2.20
CA LEU A 161 15.71 10.26 -1.26
C LEU A 161 15.26 8.98 -1.96
N ARG A 162 15.60 7.83 -1.39
CA ARG A 162 15.07 6.53 -1.79
C ARG A 162 14.67 5.77 -0.52
N LEU A 163 13.38 5.52 -0.34
CA LEU A 163 12.86 4.76 0.80
C LEU A 163 12.10 3.55 0.29
N ASP A 164 12.53 2.36 0.70
CA ASP A 164 11.74 1.14 0.56
C ASP A 164 10.62 1.14 1.61
N MET A 165 9.41 0.80 1.16
CA MET A 165 8.21 0.61 1.97
C MET A 165 7.80 -0.85 1.89
N PRO A 166 8.45 -1.73 2.67
CA PRO A 166 8.02 -3.11 2.77
C PRO A 166 6.68 -3.17 3.51
N PHE A 167 5.73 -3.87 2.91
CA PHE A 167 4.42 -4.11 3.46
C PHE A 167 4.22 -5.59 3.70
N LYS A 168 3.56 -5.91 4.83
CA LYS A 168 2.77 -7.12 4.91
C LYS A 168 1.50 -6.89 4.08
N ALA A 169 1.41 -7.54 2.94
CA ALA A 169 0.24 -7.47 2.06
C ALA A 169 -0.95 -8.24 2.68
N ILE A 170 -2.11 -8.15 2.03
CA ILE A 170 -3.34 -8.78 2.54
C ILE A 170 -3.19 -10.31 2.53
N GLY A 171 -2.54 -10.88 1.50
CA GLY A 171 -2.36 -12.32 1.34
C GLY A 171 -3.67 -13.07 1.07
N GLY A 172 -4.61 -12.42 0.39
CA GLY A 172 -5.98 -12.87 0.14
C GLY A 172 -6.93 -12.54 1.30
N PRO A 173 -8.04 -11.82 1.04
CA PRO A 173 -9.02 -11.57 2.09
C PRO A 173 -9.62 -12.88 2.58
N ARG A 174 -9.63 -13.10 3.89
CA ARG A 174 -10.22 -14.30 4.49
C ARG A 174 -11.69 -14.04 4.75
N MET A 175 -12.53 -14.85 4.15
CA MET A 175 -13.98 -14.73 4.26
C MET A 175 -14.60 -16.02 4.83
N ALA A 176 -15.62 -15.85 5.67
CA ALA A 176 -16.46 -16.94 6.14
C ALA A 176 -17.92 -16.50 6.15
N VAL A 177 -18.84 -17.39 5.80
CA VAL A 177 -20.28 -17.08 5.84
C VAL A 177 -20.72 -16.99 7.29
N LYS A 178 -21.20 -15.82 7.69
CA LYS A 178 -21.87 -15.59 8.98
C LYS A 178 -23.35 -15.90 8.89
N LYS A 179 -23.99 -15.49 7.79
CA LYS A 179 -25.43 -15.65 7.60
C LYS A 179 -25.74 -15.79 6.13
N LEU A 180 -26.67 -16.68 5.81
CA LEU A 180 -27.22 -16.83 4.48
C LEU A 180 -28.74 -16.93 4.58
N SER A 181 -29.44 -16.15 3.77
CA SER A 181 -30.90 -16.22 3.65
C SER A 181 -31.31 -16.14 2.19
N ARG A 182 -32.28 -16.96 1.81
CA ARG A 182 -32.89 -16.98 0.49
C ARG A 182 -34.41 -16.85 0.61
N LEU A 183 -35.01 -16.02 -0.24
CA LEU A 183 -36.45 -15.92 -0.42
C LEU A 183 -36.75 -15.96 -1.92
N ARG A 184 -37.30 -17.09 -2.40
CA ARG A 184 -37.41 -17.39 -3.84
C ARG A 184 -36.03 -17.28 -4.50
N SER A 185 -35.86 -16.47 -5.55
CA SER A 185 -34.55 -16.26 -6.17
C SER A 185 -33.67 -15.25 -5.42
N VAL A 186 -34.22 -14.44 -4.51
CA VAL A 186 -33.46 -13.38 -3.83
C VAL A 186 -32.60 -13.96 -2.72
N VAL A 187 -31.30 -13.70 -2.77
CA VAL A 187 -30.32 -14.16 -1.77
C VAL A 187 -29.67 -12.97 -1.08
N THR A 188 -29.41 -13.13 0.21
CA THR A 188 -28.54 -12.24 0.98
C THR A 188 -27.54 -13.08 1.76
N ILE A 189 -26.26 -12.74 1.63
CA ILE A 189 -25.16 -13.41 2.31
C ILE A 189 -24.36 -12.37 3.08
N VAL A 190 -24.11 -12.65 4.35
CA VAL A 190 -23.22 -11.86 5.21
C VAL A 190 -21.94 -12.66 5.41
N PHE A 191 -20.81 -12.10 4.99
CA PHE A 191 -19.48 -12.66 5.22
C PHE A 191 -18.78 -11.90 6.34
N SER A 192 -18.09 -12.60 7.24
CA SER A 192 -17.01 -11.98 8.01
C SER A 192 -15.78 -11.87 7.11
N LEU A 193 -15.26 -10.66 6.93
CA LEU A 193 -14.08 -10.35 6.15
C LEU A 193 -12.94 -10.00 7.11
N SER A 194 -11.79 -10.65 6.98
CA SER A 194 -10.58 -10.30 7.74
C SER A 194 -9.38 -10.15 6.80
N CYS A 195 -8.66 -9.04 6.99
CA CYS A 195 -7.49 -8.67 6.22
C CYS A 195 -6.33 -8.36 7.18
N SER A 196 -5.11 -8.51 6.69
CA SER A 196 -3.89 -8.16 7.43
C SER A 196 -3.11 -7.05 6.72
N GLY A 197 -2.24 -6.36 7.44
CA GLY A 197 -1.44 -5.26 6.90
C GLY A 197 -2.03 -3.87 7.17
N PRO A 198 -1.37 -2.81 6.71
CA PRO A 198 -1.78 -1.42 6.94
C PRO A 198 -2.73 -0.87 5.86
N PHE A 199 -3.30 -1.74 5.02
CA PHE A 199 -4.04 -1.32 3.83
C PHE A 199 -5.52 -1.05 4.10
N GLU A 200 -6.01 0.06 3.54
CA GLU A 200 -7.42 0.37 3.42
C GLU A 200 -7.75 0.60 1.94
N LEU A 201 -8.58 -0.26 1.35
CA LEU A 201 -8.97 -0.18 -0.07
C LEU A 201 -10.49 -0.10 -0.19
N ASP A 202 -10.98 1.02 -0.71
CA ASP A 202 -12.38 1.21 -1.09
C ASP A 202 -12.60 0.77 -2.54
N HIS A 203 -13.37 -0.30 -2.73
CA HIS A 203 -13.77 -0.77 -4.07
C HIS A 203 -15.20 -0.35 -4.45
N GLY A 204 -15.90 0.38 -3.59
CA GLY A 204 -17.28 0.77 -3.80
C GLY A 204 -18.23 -0.41 -4.02
N LEU A 205 -19.28 -0.19 -4.80
CA LEU A 205 -20.31 -1.19 -5.10
C LEU A 205 -19.78 -2.22 -6.10
N CYS A 206 -19.45 -3.41 -5.59
CA CYS A 206 -18.87 -4.50 -6.36
C CYS A 206 -19.92 -5.52 -6.78
N ILE A 207 -19.64 -6.21 -7.88
CA ILE A 207 -20.39 -7.33 -8.41
C ILE A 207 -19.55 -8.58 -8.21
N PHE A 208 -20.16 -9.61 -7.63
CA PHE A 208 -19.55 -10.90 -7.35
C PHE A 208 -20.37 -12.03 -7.94
N GLU A 209 -19.70 -13.14 -8.20
CA GLU A 209 -20.31 -14.43 -8.46
C GLU A 209 -19.91 -15.40 -7.37
N LEU A 210 -20.90 -16.10 -6.80
CA LEU A 210 -20.65 -17.27 -5.98
C LEU A 210 -20.60 -18.48 -6.91
N ARG A 211 -19.44 -19.15 -7.03
CA ARG A 211 -19.24 -20.29 -7.94
C ARG A 211 -19.01 -21.59 -7.19
N ASN A 212 -19.53 -22.69 -7.71
CA ASN A 212 -19.27 -24.02 -7.17
C ASN A 212 -17.88 -24.56 -7.57
N GLY A 213 -17.55 -25.78 -7.16
CA GLY A 213 -16.28 -26.45 -7.50
C GLY A 213 -16.04 -26.66 -9.01
N HIS A 214 -17.07 -26.60 -9.84
CA HIS A 214 -17.00 -26.71 -11.31
C HIS A 214 -16.98 -25.34 -12.01
N SER A 215 -16.85 -24.23 -11.24
CA SER A 215 -16.93 -22.85 -11.74
C SER A 215 -18.30 -22.44 -12.29
N GLU A 216 -19.37 -23.18 -11.97
CA GLU A 216 -20.73 -22.77 -12.30
C GLU A 216 -21.23 -21.72 -11.30
N THR A 217 -21.85 -20.66 -11.81
CA THR A 217 -22.40 -19.57 -10.99
C THR A 217 -23.66 -20.05 -10.24
N LEU A 218 -23.57 -20.07 -8.91
CA LEU A 218 -24.68 -20.35 -7.99
C LEU A 218 -25.53 -19.10 -7.74
N ALA A 219 -24.90 -17.94 -7.60
CA ALA A 219 -25.57 -16.68 -7.35
C ALA A 219 -24.76 -15.51 -7.91
N GLU A 220 -25.47 -14.52 -8.43
CA GLU A 220 -24.96 -13.21 -8.78
C GLU A 220 -25.25 -12.27 -7.61
N LEU A 221 -24.23 -11.58 -7.12
CA LEU A 221 -24.25 -10.87 -5.85
C LEU A 221 -23.69 -9.46 -6.03
N LYS A 222 -24.19 -8.51 -5.25
CA LYS A 222 -23.75 -7.12 -5.24
C LYS A 222 -23.63 -6.60 -3.81
N GLY A 223 -22.63 -5.78 -3.54
CA GLY A 223 -22.47 -5.11 -2.25
C GLY A 223 -21.23 -4.24 -2.19
N GLU A 224 -21.17 -3.38 -1.19
CA GLU A 224 -20.01 -2.49 -1.01
C GLU A 224 -18.84 -3.25 -0.39
N LEU A 225 -17.70 -3.24 -1.08
CA LEU A 225 -16.46 -3.84 -0.59
C LEU A 225 -15.50 -2.75 -0.09
N ASN A 226 -15.33 -2.71 1.23
CA ASN A 226 -14.31 -1.92 1.89
C ASN A 226 -13.34 -2.86 2.60
N ILE A 227 -12.11 -2.94 2.10
CA ILE A 227 -11.05 -3.70 2.74
C ILE A 227 -10.41 -2.80 3.80
N VAL A 228 -10.58 -3.17 5.06
CA VAL A 228 -10.03 -2.45 6.22
C VAL A 228 -9.45 -3.45 7.21
N THR A 229 -8.37 -3.08 7.87
CA THR A 229 -7.73 -3.90 8.92
C THR A 229 -8.61 -3.98 10.17
N GLY A 230 -8.64 -5.14 10.83
CA GLY A 230 -9.37 -5.34 12.09
C GLY A 230 -10.71 -6.08 11.95
N GLY A 231 -11.11 -6.43 10.73
CA GLY A 231 -12.26 -7.27 10.44
C GLY A 231 -13.55 -6.47 10.25
N THR A 232 -14.25 -6.75 9.16
CA THR A 232 -15.51 -6.09 8.78
C THR A 232 -16.54 -7.13 8.34
N GLU A 233 -17.79 -6.71 8.17
CA GLU A 233 -18.80 -7.54 7.53
C GLU A 233 -18.99 -7.09 6.09
N LEU A 234 -19.01 -8.04 5.16
CA LEU A 234 -19.38 -7.82 3.78
C LEU A 234 -20.80 -8.37 3.59
N VAL A 235 -21.75 -7.49 3.31
CA VAL A 235 -23.14 -7.85 3.05
C VAL A 235 -23.37 -7.82 1.55
N LEU A 236 -23.72 -8.97 0.99
CA LEU A 236 -24.00 -9.14 -0.43
C LEU A 236 -25.47 -9.49 -0.66
N HIS A 237 -26.08 -8.85 -1.64
CA HIS A 237 -27.46 -9.08 -2.08
C HIS A 237 -27.48 -9.47 -3.54
N GLY A 238 -28.38 -10.36 -3.93
CA GLY A 238 -28.58 -10.65 -5.34
C GLY A 238 -29.50 -11.82 -5.60
N THR A 239 -29.22 -12.58 -6.65
CA THR A 239 -30.11 -13.61 -7.17
C THR A 239 -29.38 -14.94 -7.31
N ALA A 240 -29.94 -15.98 -6.69
CA ALA A 240 -29.51 -17.35 -6.94
C ALA A 240 -30.03 -17.85 -8.30
N ARG A 241 -29.23 -18.72 -8.93
CA ARG A 241 -29.62 -19.45 -10.13
C ARG A 241 -30.32 -20.75 -9.75
N ASP A 242 -31.43 -21.02 -10.43
CA ASP A 242 -32.20 -22.24 -10.22
C ASP A 242 -31.47 -23.46 -10.79
N GLY A 243 -31.52 -24.58 -10.08
CA GLY A 243 -30.92 -25.86 -10.50
C GLY A 243 -29.41 -25.98 -10.31
N ALA A 244 -28.75 -24.95 -9.76
CA ALA A 244 -27.31 -24.99 -9.50
C ALA A 244 -26.99 -25.81 -8.25
N VAL A 245 -26.09 -26.79 -8.36
CA VAL A 245 -25.73 -27.68 -7.25
C VAL A 245 -24.72 -26.99 -6.35
N ALA A 246 -25.15 -26.64 -5.13
CA ALA A 246 -24.27 -26.10 -4.10
C ALA A 246 -23.28 -27.18 -3.62
N SER A 247 -22.01 -26.82 -3.53
CA SER A 247 -20.94 -27.66 -2.99
C SER A 247 -20.46 -27.12 -1.64
N LYS A 248 -19.85 -27.99 -0.82
CA LYS A 248 -19.30 -27.60 0.49
C LYS A 248 -18.27 -26.47 0.37
N ARG A 249 -17.45 -26.52 -0.67
CA ARG A 249 -16.48 -25.46 -0.99
C ARG A 249 -16.98 -24.71 -2.23
N VAL A 250 -17.08 -23.40 -2.10
CA VAL A 250 -17.44 -22.47 -3.17
C VAL A 250 -16.37 -21.40 -3.28
N ARG A 251 -16.41 -20.59 -4.33
CA ARG A 251 -15.53 -19.44 -4.52
C ARG A 251 -16.38 -18.18 -4.65
N LEU A 252 -16.02 -17.14 -3.93
CA LEU A 252 -16.55 -15.80 -4.16
C LEU A 252 -15.59 -15.09 -5.10
N VAL A 253 -16.05 -14.78 -6.31
CA VAL A 253 -15.25 -14.21 -7.38
C VAL A 253 -15.76 -12.81 -7.70
N GLY A 254 -14.89 -11.80 -7.62
CA GLY A 254 -15.18 -10.45 -8.09
C GLY A 254 -15.20 -10.42 -9.61
N VAL A 255 -16.28 -9.87 -10.19
CA VAL A 255 -16.47 -9.85 -11.66
C VAL A 255 -16.50 -8.45 -12.25
N GLY A 256 -16.84 -7.45 -11.45
CA GLY A 256 -16.84 -6.05 -11.86
C GLY A 256 -17.28 -5.13 -10.74
N VAL A 257 -17.36 -3.84 -11.05
CA VAL A 257 -17.91 -2.81 -10.16
C VAL A 257 -19.04 -2.05 -10.85
N GLU A 258 -20.05 -1.68 -10.09
CA GLU A 258 -21.16 -0.85 -10.55
C GLU A 258 -20.77 0.62 -10.41
N ALA A 259 -19.82 1.05 -11.25
CA ALA A 259 -19.37 2.43 -11.32
C ALA A 259 -20.11 3.18 -12.43
N ARG A 260 -20.49 4.45 -12.16
CA ARG A 260 -21.05 5.34 -13.19
C ARG A 260 -20.02 5.78 -14.23
N GLU A 261 -18.75 5.72 -13.87
CA GLU A 261 -17.61 6.13 -14.66
C GLU A 261 -16.60 4.97 -14.76
N LYS A 262 -15.74 4.99 -15.78
CA LYS A 262 -14.66 4.02 -15.88
C LYS A 262 -13.71 4.18 -14.68
N SER A 263 -13.27 3.07 -14.14
CA SER A 263 -12.36 3.01 -13.00
C SER A 263 -11.57 1.71 -13.07
N TRP A 264 -10.31 1.77 -12.63
CA TRP A 264 -9.40 0.62 -12.52
C TRP A 264 -9.91 -0.45 -11.54
N LEU A 265 -10.94 -0.14 -10.77
CA LEU A 265 -11.60 -1.09 -9.87
C LEU A 265 -12.19 -2.29 -10.61
N ASN A 266 -12.59 -2.15 -11.88
CA ASN A 266 -13.11 -3.27 -12.67
C ASN A 266 -12.06 -4.35 -12.94
N GLU A 267 -10.79 -3.95 -13.01
CA GLU A 267 -9.65 -4.82 -13.17
C GLU A 267 -9.24 -5.42 -11.82
N THR A 268 -9.11 -4.59 -10.78
CA THR A 268 -8.58 -5.05 -9.49
C THR A 268 -9.56 -5.91 -8.69
N ILE A 269 -10.88 -5.71 -8.86
CA ILE A 269 -11.89 -6.56 -8.21
C ILE A 269 -11.78 -8.03 -8.63
N ARG A 270 -11.23 -8.31 -9.82
CA ARG A 270 -11.02 -9.68 -10.33
C ARG A 270 -9.93 -10.43 -9.59
N GLU A 271 -9.08 -9.73 -8.84
CA GLU A 271 -8.09 -10.34 -7.94
C GLU A 271 -8.76 -10.89 -6.66
N ILE A 272 -10.02 -10.52 -6.39
CA ILE A 272 -10.82 -11.12 -5.33
C ILE A 272 -11.39 -12.45 -5.83
N ASP A 273 -10.67 -13.52 -5.54
CA ASP A 273 -11.12 -14.88 -5.79
C ASP A 273 -10.86 -15.76 -4.55
N VAL A 274 -11.85 -15.79 -3.66
CA VAL A 274 -11.70 -16.32 -2.31
C VAL A 274 -12.45 -17.63 -2.15
N PRO A 275 -11.78 -18.72 -1.70
CA PRO A 275 -12.48 -19.94 -1.32
C PRO A 275 -13.28 -19.70 -0.03
N VAL A 276 -14.53 -20.16 -0.03
CA VAL A 276 -15.44 -20.09 1.11
C VAL A 276 -16.01 -21.48 1.36
N ASP A 277 -15.99 -21.91 2.62
CA ASP A 277 -16.66 -23.13 3.04
C ASP A 277 -18.10 -22.80 3.46
N LEU A 278 -19.06 -23.55 2.94
CA LEU A 278 -20.48 -23.47 3.28
C LEU A 278 -20.85 -24.56 4.28
N GLU A 279 -21.54 -24.18 5.34
CA GLU A 279 -22.18 -25.13 6.24
C GLU A 279 -23.37 -25.85 5.54
N PRO A 280 -23.73 -27.08 5.95
CA PRO A 280 -24.82 -27.84 5.35
C PRO A 280 -26.14 -27.06 5.20
N LYS A 281 -26.52 -26.31 6.24
CA LYS A 281 -27.72 -25.46 6.23
C LYS A 281 -27.66 -24.35 5.17
N CYS A 282 -26.46 -23.80 4.91
CA CYS A 282 -26.27 -22.78 3.88
C CYS A 282 -26.40 -23.39 2.48
N MET A 283 -25.90 -24.62 2.28
CA MET A 283 -26.06 -25.34 1.01
C MET A 283 -27.53 -25.63 0.71
N GLU A 284 -28.30 -26.10 1.69
CA GLU A 284 -29.75 -26.33 1.54
C GLU A 284 -30.48 -25.03 1.16
N THR A 285 -30.13 -23.92 1.82
CA THR A 285 -30.75 -22.62 1.56
C THR A 285 -30.40 -22.06 0.18
N LEU A 286 -29.24 -22.41 -0.39
CA LEU A 286 -28.86 -22.05 -1.77
C LEU A 286 -29.38 -23.01 -2.83
N GLY A 287 -29.68 -24.27 -2.48
CA GLY A 287 -30.18 -25.28 -3.42
C GLY A 287 -31.70 -25.26 -3.64
N CYS A 288 -32.47 -24.72 -2.68
CA CYS A 288 -33.91 -24.49 -2.77
C CYS A 288 -34.24 -23.26 -3.62
#